data_AF-A0A7K2QLQ2-F1
#
_entry.id   AF-A0A7K2QLQ2-F1
#
_cell.length_a   1.000
_cell.length_b   1.000
_cell.length_c   1.000
_cell.angle_alpha   90.00
_cell.angle_beta   90.00
_cell.angle_gamma   90.00
#
_symmetry.space_group_name_H-M   'P 1'
#
loop_
_entity.id
_entity.type
_entity.pdbx_description
1 polymer ?
#
loop_
_entity_poly.entity_id
_entity_poly.type
_entity_poly.pdbx_seq_one_letter_code
_entity_poly.pdbx_strand_id
1 'polypeptide(L)'
;TGYIGMMDFDGGAFDRSRQPTRDHLQAVLRRVSGTEVTVDEVHIASSFTDRAMQATAYRQGRVLLAGDAAHIHSPLGGQGLNAGLGDAMNLGWKLAATVRGHAPEGLLDTYTGERHPVGAAVLDWSRAQVAVMKPGPHAQAVQAVVRDLIGTRDGTTYVFERLS
;
A
#
# COMPACT_ATOMS: atom_id res chain seq x y z
N THR A 1 -15.67 22.27 -5.35
CA THR A 1 -14.66 21.60 -4.50
C THR A 1 -14.38 20.23 -5.08
N GLY A 2 -13.13 19.89 -5.36
CA GLY A 2 -12.74 18.61 -5.95
C GLY A 2 -11.48 18.07 -5.29
N TYR A 3 -11.23 16.78 -5.46
CA TYR A 3 -10.00 16.12 -4.99
C TYR A 3 -9.09 15.85 -6.19
N ILE A 4 -7.81 16.15 -6.04
CA ILE A 4 -6.79 15.86 -7.05
C ILE A 4 -5.77 14.93 -6.41
N GLY A 5 -5.55 13.78 -7.05
CA GLY A 5 -4.43 12.89 -6.75
C GLY A 5 -3.36 13.05 -7.82
N MET A 6 -2.10 13.16 -7.41
CA MET A 6 -0.95 13.22 -8.31
C MET A 6 0.07 12.19 -7.85
N MET A 7 0.77 11.59 -8.81
CA MET A 7 1.96 10.79 -8.53
C MET A 7 3.12 11.40 -9.28
N ASP A 8 4.20 11.65 -8.55
CA ASP A 8 5.45 12.15 -9.10
C ASP A 8 6.59 11.24 -8.66
N PHE A 9 7.43 10.84 -9.61
CA PHE A 9 8.53 9.92 -9.39
C PHE A 9 9.83 10.71 -9.21
N ASP A 10 9.86 11.56 -8.19
CA ASP A 10 10.95 12.50 -7.90
C ASP A 10 12.17 11.86 -7.21
N GLY A 11 12.14 10.55 -6.97
CA GLY A 11 13.19 9.82 -6.28
C GLY A 11 13.27 10.11 -4.78
N GLY A 12 12.20 10.65 -4.17
CA GLY A 12 12.17 11.05 -2.76
C GLY A 12 12.79 12.42 -2.51
N ALA A 13 12.83 13.30 -3.51
CA ALA A 13 13.37 14.65 -3.38
C ALA A 13 12.55 15.53 -2.43
N PHE A 14 11.22 15.33 -2.39
CA PHE A 14 10.36 16.00 -1.40
C PHE A 14 10.45 15.33 -0.02
N ASP A 15 10.76 16.13 1.00
CA ASP A 15 10.71 15.69 2.40
C ASP A 15 9.26 15.52 2.86
N ARG A 16 8.80 14.27 2.89
CA ARG A 16 7.45 13.89 3.31
C ARG A 16 7.10 14.22 4.76
N SER A 17 8.07 14.58 5.61
CA SER A 17 7.79 15.01 6.99
C SER A 17 7.21 16.43 7.05
N ARG A 18 7.32 17.18 5.94
CA ARG A 18 6.81 18.53 5.80
C ARG A 18 5.43 18.51 5.14
N GLN A 19 4.56 19.40 5.60
CA GLN A 19 3.27 19.60 4.94
C GLN A 19 3.48 20.24 3.56
N PRO A 20 2.90 19.68 2.49
CA PRO A 20 3.00 20.27 1.15
C PRO A 20 2.37 21.66 1.13
N THR A 21 3.11 22.65 0.63
CA THR A 21 2.57 24.00 0.42
C THR A 21 1.73 24.05 -0.86
N ARG A 22 0.80 25.02 -0.94
CA ARG A 22 0.02 25.32 -2.15
C ARG A 22 0.92 25.46 -3.38
N ASP A 23 2.01 26.21 -3.26
CA ASP A 23 2.93 26.47 -4.38
C ASP A 23 3.68 25.20 -4.81
N HIS A 24 4.06 24.35 -3.86
CA HIS A 24 4.65 23.05 -4.17
C HIS A 24 3.67 22.15 -4.91
N LEU A 25 2.44 22.04 -4.42
CA LEU A 25 1.37 21.25 -5.06
C LEU A 25 1.06 21.76 -6.47
N GLN A 26 0.99 23.07 -6.67
CA GLN A 26 0.79 23.66 -7.99
C GLN A 26 1.96 23.36 -8.93
N ALA A 27 3.21 23.46 -8.46
CA ALA A 27 4.39 23.14 -9.26
C ALA A 27 4.43 21.65 -9.66
N VAL A 28 4.08 20.75 -8.74
CA VAL A 28 3.93 19.31 -9.04
C VAL A 28 2.82 19.09 -10.05
N LEU A 29 1.65 19.71 -9.87
CA LEU A 29 0.51 19.56 -10.78
C LEU A 29 0.84 19.99 -12.19
N ARG A 30 1.50 21.14 -12.36
CA ARG A 30 1.96 21.62 -13.68
C ARG A 30 2.94 20.65 -14.32
N ARG A 31 3.92 20.16 -13.55
CA ARG A 31 4.91 19.18 -14.04
C ARG A 31 4.27 17.87 -14.48
N VAL A 32 3.38 17.31 -13.67
CA VAL A 32 2.74 16.01 -13.94
C VAL A 32 1.70 16.09 -15.04
N SER A 33 0.88 17.15 -15.07
CA SER A 33 -0.20 17.30 -16.05
C SER A 33 0.24 17.94 -17.37
N GLY A 34 1.40 18.62 -17.40
CA GLY A 34 1.83 19.43 -18.53
C GLY A 34 0.92 20.63 -18.81
N THR A 35 0.04 21.00 -17.87
CA THR A 35 -0.97 22.05 -18.04
C THR A 35 -0.68 23.21 -17.09
N GLU A 36 -0.83 24.44 -17.58
CA GLU A 36 -0.73 25.65 -16.75
C GLU A 36 -1.97 25.80 -15.85
N VAL A 37 -1.94 25.15 -14.69
CA VAL A 37 -3.00 25.19 -13.67
C VAL A 37 -2.64 26.16 -12.55
N THR A 38 -3.63 26.88 -12.02
CA THR A 38 -3.50 27.67 -10.78
C THR A 38 -4.36 27.05 -9.69
N VAL A 39 -3.76 26.77 -8.53
CA VAL A 39 -4.44 26.16 -7.37
C VAL A 39 -4.82 27.28 -6.43
N ASP A 40 -6.06 27.77 -6.39
CA ASP A 40 -6.39 28.94 -5.57
C ASP A 40 -6.27 28.70 -4.06
N GLU A 41 -6.92 27.65 -3.56
CA GLU A 41 -6.95 27.31 -2.13
C GLU A 41 -6.70 25.81 -1.92
N VAL A 42 -6.05 25.48 -0.80
CA VAL A 42 -5.83 24.09 -0.37
C VAL A 42 -6.43 23.91 1.03
N HIS A 43 -7.52 23.16 1.11
CA HIS A 43 -8.15 22.85 2.41
C HIS A 43 -7.42 21.74 3.16
N ILE A 44 -7.00 20.68 2.45
CA ILE A 44 -6.32 19.51 3.00
C ILE A 44 -5.24 19.06 2.01
N ALA A 45 -4.05 18.76 2.52
CA ALA A 45 -2.96 18.18 1.76
C ALA A 45 -2.26 17.09 2.56
N SER A 46 -1.97 15.98 1.90
CA SER A 46 -1.13 14.90 2.42
C SER A 46 -0.21 14.41 1.30
N SER A 47 0.93 13.85 1.69
CA SER A 47 1.88 13.20 0.78
C SER A 47 2.13 11.77 1.22
N PHE A 48 2.30 10.87 0.26
CA PHE A 48 2.65 9.46 0.49
C PHE A 48 3.90 9.10 -0.31
N THR A 49 4.50 7.96 0.04
CA THR A 49 5.64 7.37 -0.67
C THR A 49 5.29 5.95 -1.09
N ASP A 50 6.06 5.38 -2.00
CA ASP A 50 5.96 3.99 -2.44
C ASP A 50 6.67 2.97 -1.52
N ARG A 51 7.09 3.40 -0.32
CA ARG A 51 7.77 2.52 0.66
C ARG A 51 6.94 1.26 0.92
N ALA A 52 7.51 0.11 0.57
CA ALA A 52 6.98 -1.22 0.85
C ALA A 52 7.86 -1.89 1.92
N MET A 53 7.45 -1.80 3.19
CA MET A 53 8.21 -2.27 4.35
C MET A 53 7.34 -3.17 5.22
N GLN A 54 7.93 -4.19 5.83
CA GLN A 54 7.24 -5.14 6.68
C GLN A 54 8.12 -5.47 7.89
N ALA A 55 7.51 -5.60 9.06
CA ALA A 55 8.17 -6.10 10.26
C ALA A 55 8.68 -7.52 10.03
N THR A 56 9.84 -7.86 10.58
CA THR A 56 10.45 -9.20 10.44
C THR A 56 9.66 -10.28 11.19
N ALA A 57 8.96 -9.90 12.25
CA ALA A 57 8.03 -10.75 12.99
C ALA A 57 6.83 -9.93 13.47
N TYR A 58 5.65 -10.54 13.53
CA TYR A 58 4.43 -9.86 13.99
C TYR A 58 4.18 -10.07 15.49
N ARG A 59 4.97 -10.92 16.14
CA ARG A 59 4.92 -11.20 17.58
C ARG A 59 6.32 -11.25 18.15
N GLN A 60 6.50 -10.61 19.30
CA GLN A 60 7.64 -10.78 20.17
C GLN A 60 7.15 -10.91 21.63
N GLY A 61 7.06 -12.16 22.10
CA GLY A 61 6.52 -12.45 23.43
C GLY A 61 5.06 -12.01 23.57
N ARG A 62 4.83 -10.92 24.32
CA ARG A 62 3.51 -10.32 24.58
C ARG A 62 3.21 -9.08 23.74
N VAL A 63 4.16 -8.65 22.90
CA VAL A 63 3.98 -7.53 21.98
C VAL A 63 3.62 -8.08 20.60
N LEU A 64 2.58 -7.53 19.99
CA LEU A 64 2.10 -7.93 18.67
C LEU A 64 1.86 -6.70 17.79
N LEU A 65 2.09 -6.84 16.49
CA LEU A 65 1.91 -5.80 15.49
C LEU A 65 0.81 -6.22 14.51
N ALA A 66 -0.01 -5.27 14.06
CA ALA A 66 -1.08 -5.46 13.07
C ALA A 66 -1.26 -4.18 12.25
N GLY A 67 -1.73 -4.31 11.01
CA GLY A 67 -1.94 -3.18 10.10
C GLY A 67 -0.64 -2.42 9.81
N ASP A 68 -0.72 -1.08 9.70
CA ASP A 68 0.42 -0.22 9.34
C ASP A 68 1.64 -0.35 10.27
N ALA A 69 1.45 -0.80 11.53
CA ALA A 69 2.56 -1.08 12.43
C ALA A 69 3.35 -2.34 12.03
N ALA A 70 2.72 -3.27 11.31
CA ALA A 70 3.32 -4.50 10.84
C ALA A 70 3.77 -4.41 9.37
N HIS A 71 3.07 -3.64 8.53
CA HIS A 71 3.37 -3.50 7.11
C HIS A 71 2.88 -2.17 6.55
N ILE A 72 3.70 -1.51 5.73
CA ILE A 72 3.32 -0.32 4.96
C ILE A 72 3.65 -0.55 3.49
N HIS A 73 2.81 -0.01 2.61
CA HIS A 73 2.99 -0.10 1.16
C HIS A 73 2.30 1.10 0.49
N SER A 74 2.46 1.24 -0.84
CA SER A 74 1.79 2.29 -1.59
C SER A 74 0.25 2.13 -1.46
N PRO A 75 -0.53 3.22 -1.33
CA PRO A 75 -2.00 3.14 -1.17
C PRO A 75 -2.74 2.68 -2.43
N LEU A 76 -2.02 2.39 -3.52
CA LEU A 76 -2.57 1.87 -4.76
C LEU A 76 -3.39 0.59 -4.50
N GLY A 77 -4.57 0.50 -5.10
CA GLY A 77 -5.47 -0.64 -4.95
C GLY A 77 -6.23 -0.74 -3.62
N GLY A 78 -6.05 0.19 -2.67
CA GLY A 78 -6.86 0.24 -1.44
C GLY A 78 -6.65 -0.92 -0.45
N GLN A 79 -5.51 -1.62 -0.54
CA GLN A 79 -5.30 -2.89 0.15
C GLN A 79 -4.87 -2.77 1.62
N GLY A 80 -4.31 -1.62 2.04
CA GLY A 80 -3.73 -1.48 3.38
C GLY A 80 -4.77 -1.67 4.48
N LEU A 81 -5.95 -1.06 4.31
CA LEU A 81 -7.07 -1.22 5.25
C LEU A 81 -7.54 -2.68 5.31
N ASN A 82 -7.69 -3.34 4.16
CA ASN A 82 -8.15 -4.73 4.08
C ASN A 82 -7.14 -5.69 4.73
N ALA A 83 -5.84 -5.48 4.49
CA ALA A 83 -4.78 -6.27 5.12
C ALA A 83 -4.79 -6.12 6.64
N GLY A 84 -4.90 -4.89 7.15
CA GLY A 84 -4.99 -4.61 8.59
C GLY A 84 -6.25 -5.18 9.25
N LEU A 85 -7.41 -5.13 8.57
CA LEU A 85 -8.63 -5.79 9.02
C LEU A 85 -8.44 -7.31 9.09
N GLY A 86 -7.81 -7.91 8.07
CA GLY A 86 -7.48 -9.34 8.06
C GLY A 86 -6.56 -9.74 9.22
N ASP A 87 -5.61 -8.88 9.58
CA ASP A 87 -4.75 -9.09 10.75
C ASP A 87 -5.55 -9.05 12.05
N ALA A 88 -6.41 -8.05 12.21
CA ALA A 88 -7.25 -7.91 13.40
C ALA A 88 -8.23 -9.08 13.55
N MET A 89 -8.86 -9.52 12.46
CA MET A 89 -9.75 -10.69 12.45
C MET A 89 -9.01 -11.97 12.80
N ASN A 90 -7.80 -12.19 12.27
CA ASN A 90 -6.98 -13.36 12.59
C ASN A 90 -6.50 -13.35 14.04
N LEU A 91 -6.01 -12.20 14.52
CA LEU A 91 -5.41 -12.08 15.84
C LEU A 91 -6.46 -12.05 16.96
N GLY A 92 -7.59 -11.38 16.74
CA GLY A 92 -8.56 -11.06 17.81
C GLY A 92 -9.05 -12.30 18.57
N TRP A 93 -9.43 -13.36 17.85
CA TRP A 93 -9.92 -14.58 18.49
C TRP A 93 -8.79 -15.40 19.15
N LYS A 94 -7.59 -15.43 18.54
CA LYS A 94 -6.41 -16.13 19.10
C LYS A 94 -5.96 -15.49 20.40
N LEU A 95 -5.94 -14.16 20.42
CA LEU A 95 -5.61 -13.39 21.60
C LEU A 95 -6.66 -13.61 22.69
N ALA A 96 -7.96 -13.56 22.35
CA ALA A 96 -9.04 -13.83 23.30
C ALA A 96 -8.96 -15.25 23.89
N ALA A 97 -8.70 -16.28 23.09
CA ALA A 97 -8.52 -17.65 23.56
C ALA A 97 -7.30 -17.78 24.48
N THR A 98 -6.20 -17.09 24.16
CA THR A 98 -4.95 -17.09 24.95
C THR A 98 -5.16 -16.44 26.31
N VAL A 99 -5.77 -15.25 26.34
CA VAL A 99 -6.05 -14.52 27.60
C VAL A 99 -7.02 -15.28 28.49
N ARG A 100 -7.98 -16.00 27.92
CA ARG A 100 -8.96 -16.81 28.67
C ARG A 100 -8.42 -18.19 29.10
N GLY A 101 -7.21 -18.56 28.69
CA GLY A 101 -6.62 -19.87 29.04
C GLY A 101 -7.20 -21.06 28.28
N HIS A 102 -7.91 -20.83 27.18
CA HIS A 102 -8.49 -21.88 26.34
C HIS A 102 -7.67 -22.18 25.07
N ALA A 103 -6.63 -21.38 24.80
CA ALA A 103 -5.81 -21.57 23.62
C ALA A 103 -4.91 -22.81 23.77
N PRO A 104 -4.81 -23.66 22.74
CA PRO A 104 -3.73 -24.63 22.66
C PRO A 104 -2.38 -23.92 22.62
N GLU A 105 -1.34 -24.63 23.08
CA GLU A 105 0.03 -24.12 23.04
C GLU A 105 0.43 -23.71 21.62
N GLY A 106 1.09 -22.56 21.50
CA GLY A 106 1.55 -22.04 20.21
C GLY A 106 0.46 -21.41 19.33
N LEU A 107 -0.82 -21.38 19.73
CA LEU A 107 -1.87 -20.75 18.90
C LEU A 107 -1.52 -19.31 18.50
N LEU A 108 -0.97 -18.53 19.43
CA LEU A 108 -0.62 -17.14 19.17
C LEU A 108 0.64 -17.00 18.29
N ASP A 109 1.49 -18.04 18.23
CA ASP A 109 2.64 -18.09 17.32
C ASP A 109 2.22 -18.27 15.86
N THR A 110 1.09 -18.92 15.61
CA THR A 110 0.59 -19.10 14.24
C THR A 110 0.19 -17.78 13.59
N TYR A 111 -0.08 -16.72 14.36
CA TYR A 111 -0.40 -15.39 13.82
C TYR A 111 0.68 -14.89 12.85
N THR A 112 1.96 -14.98 13.23
CA THR A 112 3.05 -14.54 12.33
C THR A 112 3.12 -15.46 11.10
N GLY A 113 3.06 -16.78 11.30
CA GLY A 113 3.13 -17.75 10.19
C GLY A 113 1.99 -17.61 9.18
N GLU A 114 0.81 -17.21 9.60
CA GLU A 114 -0.36 -17.06 8.74
C GLU A 114 -0.45 -15.68 8.08
N ARG A 115 -0.11 -14.60 8.80
CA ARG A 115 -0.35 -13.22 8.34
C ARG A 115 0.86 -12.55 7.70
N HIS A 116 2.07 -12.96 8.08
CA HIS A 116 3.29 -12.41 7.49
C HIS A 116 3.40 -12.70 5.98
N PRO A 117 3.14 -13.92 5.48
CA PRO A 117 3.19 -14.18 4.04
C PRO A 117 2.15 -13.39 3.23
N VAL A 118 0.97 -13.14 3.82
CA VAL A 118 -0.08 -12.32 3.20
C VAL A 118 0.39 -10.87 3.05
N GLY A 119 0.96 -10.29 4.11
CA GLY A 119 1.55 -8.95 4.06
C GLY A 119 2.66 -8.86 2.99
N ALA A 120 3.54 -9.86 2.92
CA ALA A 120 4.60 -9.91 1.93
C ALA A 120 4.06 -9.90 0.49
N ALA A 121 3.01 -10.68 0.21
CA ALA A 121 2.37 -10.73 -1.09
C ALA A 121 1.73 -9.39 -1.49
N VAL A 122 1.11 -8.68 -0.53
CA VAL A 122 0.56 -7.32 -0.76
C VAL A 122 1.67 -6.33 -1.08
N LEU A 123 2.81 -6.41 -0.39
CA LEU A 123 3.97 -5.56 -0.67
C LEU A 123 4.52 -5.78 -2.08
N ASP A 124 4.68 -7.03 -2.51
CA ASP A 124 5.18 -7.35 -3.85
C ASP A 124 4.21 -6.90 -4.94
N TRP A 125 2.91 -7.07 -4.71
CA TRP A 125 1.88 -6.54 -5.59
C TRP A 125 1.96 -5.02 -5.71
N SER A 126 2.08 -4.32 -4.59
CA SER A 126 2.23 -2.86 -4.53
C SER A 126 3.49 -2.39 -5.29
N ARG A 127 4.63 -3.09 -5.10
CA ARG A 127 5.87 -2.81 -5.85
C ARG A 127 5.69 -2.99 -7.35
N ALA A 128 5.00 -4.05 -7.78
CA ALA A 128 4.73 -4.30 -9.18
C ALA A 128 3.87 -3.19 -9.81
N GLN A 129 2.83 -2.73 -9.10
CA GLN A 129 2.00 -1.60 -9.55
C GLN A 129 2.82 -0.31 -9.70
N VAL A 130 3.63 0.04 -8.70
CA VAL A 130 4.50 1.23 -8.77
C VAL A 130 5.49 1.14 -9.93
N ALA A 131 6.08 -0.04 -10.16
CA ALA A 131 7.06 -0.25 -11.22
C ALA A 131 6.49 0.00 -12.63
N VAL A 132 5.26 -0.45 -12.90
CA VAL A 132 4.61 -0.23 -14.21
C VAL A 132 4.07 1.19 -14.40
N MET A 133 3.95 1.97 -13.33
CA MET A 133 3.49 3.36 -13.37
C MET A 133 4.64 4.37 -13.54
N LYS A 134 5.89 3.95 -13.31
CA LYS A 134 7.06 4.83 -13.42
C LYS A 134 7.21 5.37 -14.86
N PRO A 135 7.46 6.68 -15.06
CA PRO A 135 7.74 7.21 -16.38
C PRO A 135 9.00 6.59 -17.00
N GLY A 136 8.91 6.17 -18.26
CA GLY A 136 10.06 5.70 -19.04
C GLY A 136 9.71 4.56 -20.02
N PRO A 137 10.57 4.32 -21.02
CA PRO A 137 10.28 3.37 -22.11
C PRO A 137 10.13 1.93 -21.61
N HIS A 138 10.90 1.52 -20.60
CA HIS A 138 10.82 0.15 -20.07
C HIS A 138 9.50 -0.11 -19.32
N ALA A 139 9.08 0.81 -18.44
CA ALA A 139 7.82 0.67 -17.73
C ALA A 139 6.63 0.71 -18.68
N GLN A 140 6.65 1.58 -19.70
CA GLN A 140 5.63 1.63 -20.75
C GLN A 140 5.53 0.32 -21.54
N ALA A 141 6.67 -0.28 -21.91
CA ALA A 141 6.67 -1.57 -22.61
C ALA A 141 6.07 -2.69 -21.74
N VAL A 142 6.44 -2.75 -20.45
CA VAL A 142 5.86 -3.72 -19.51
C VAL A 142 4.36 -3.46 -19.32
N GLN A 143 3.95 -2.19 -19.17
CA GLN A 143 2.55 -1.81 -19.03
C GLN A 143 1.72 -2.24 -20.25
N ALA A 144 2.26 -2.15 -21.46
CA ALA A 144 1.58 -2.62 -22.68
C ALA A 144 1.32 -4.13 -22.62
N VAL A 145 2.32 -4.93 -22.29
CA VAL A 145 2.17 -6.38 -22.14
C VAL A 145 1.17 -6.73 -21.03
N VAL A 146 1.28 -6.09 -19.86
CA VAL A 146 0.35 -6.30 -18.75
C VAL A 146 -1.08 -5.93 -19.15
N ARG A 147 -1.27 -4.84 -19.91
CA ARG A 147 -2.58 -4.43 -20.42
C ARG A 147 -3.19 -5.48 -21.35
N ASP A 148 -2.39 -6.04 -22.26
CA ASP A 148 -2.85 -7.09 -23.17
C ASP A 148 -3.29 -8.34 -22.38
N LEU A 149 -2.51 -8.73 -21.37
CA LEU A 149 -2.85 -9.86 -20.49
C LEU A 149 -4.13 -9.59 -19.70
N ILE A 150 -4.28 -8.41 -19.10
CA ILE A 150 -5.49 -8.01 -18.38
C ILE A 150 -6.71 -8.01 -19.31
N GLY A 151 -6.54 -7.71 -20.59
CA GLY A 151 -7.61 -7.77 -21.59
C GLY A 151 -8.20 -9.18 -21.79
N THR A 152 -7.53 -10.23 -21.29
CA THR A 152 -8.08 -11.59 -21.27
C THR A 152 -8.92 -11.83 -20.02
N ARG A 153 -9.86 -12.79 -20.09
CA ARG A 153 -10.65 -13.19 -18.92
C ARG A 153 -9.77 -13.66 -17.77
N ASP A 154 -8.82 -14.55 -18.06
CA ASP A 154 -7.99 -15.16 -17.02
C ASP A 154 -7.05 -14.11 -16.40
N GLY A 155 -6.53 -13.17 -17.18
CA GLY A 155 -5.75 -12.04 -16.66
C GLY A 155 -6.58 -11.08 -15.79
N THR A 156 -7.80 -10.75 -16.21
CA THR A 156 -8.72 -9.96 -15.37
C THR A 156 -9.02 -10.67 -14.05
N THR A 157 -9.33 -11.97 -14.09
CA THR A 157 -9.58 -12.78 -12.88
C THR A 157 -8.37 -12.78 -11.96
N TYR A 158 -7.17 -13.02 -12.50
CA TYR A 158 -5.93 -13.00 -11.72
C TYR A 158 -5.72 -11.67 -11.00
N VAL A 159 -5.93 -10.54 -11.69
CA VAL A 159 -5.81 -9.21 -11.07
C VAL A 159 -6.87 -8.99 -10.00
N PHE A 160 -8.11 -9.41 -10.26
CA PHE A 160 -9.20 -9.26 -9.31
C PHE A 160 -8.93 -10.03 -8.01
N GLU A 161 -8.51 -11.30 -8.11
CA GLU A 161 -8.15 -12.14 -6.96
C GLU A 161 -7.00 -11.58 -6.13
N ARG A 162 -6.14 -10.75 -6.73
CA ARG A 162 -5.06 -10.06 -6.01
C ARG A 162 -5.52 -8.79 -5.31
N LEU A 163 -6.63 -8.19 -5.74
CA LEU A 163 -7.19 -6.95 -5.20
C LEU A 163 -8.19 -7.18 -4.05
N SER A 164 -8.90 -8.31 -4.08
CA SER A 164 -9.90 -8.74 -3.08
C SER A 164 -9.30 -9.61 -1.97
#